data_AF-A0A2D5B0U5-F1
#
_entry.id   AF-A0A2D5B0U5-F1
#
_cell.length_a   1.000
_cell.length_b   1.000
_cell.length_c   1.000
_cell.angle_alpha   90.00
_cell.angle_beta   90.00
_cell.angle_gamma   90.00
#
_symmetry.space_group_name_H-M   'P 1'
#
loop_
_entity.id
_entity.type
_entity.pdbx_description
1 polymer ?
#
loop_
_entity_poly.entity_id
_entity_poly.type
_entity_poly.pdbx_seq_one_letter_code
_entity_poly.pdbx_strand_id
1 'polypeptide(L)'
;MIGMKNQRRKILIKPRLQLKIVFMFLLVSVLAVGMQSILISRSLGDAGFAQDDSGRMFSLIRENFMVTLAALLPATIMIGAITTFRVVGPIFRFERFLEAIERGEAPPDCELRSGDDLQELCRILNRVSRPWRTSKEGEEGGVHVVRIETDVEEAASLTPDVSDAEEASPRSSLEQG
;
A
#
# COMPACT_ATOMS: atom_id res chain seq x y z
N MET A 1 13.10 11.30 32.38
CA MET A 1 13.19 11.29 30.91
C MET A 1 12.59 9.99 30.39
N ILE A 2 11.35 10.03 29.91
CA ILE A 2 10.64 8.84 29.39
C ILE A 2 11.11 8.63 27.94
N GLY A 3 11.86 7.57 27.70
CA GLY A 3 12.34 7.20 26.37
C GLY A 3 11.18 6.84 25.46
N MET A 4 10.94 7.67 24.44
CA MET A 4 10.02 7.36 23.34
C MET A 4 10.50 6.09 22.63
N LYS A 5 9.76 4.98 22.81
CA LYS A 5 9.95 3.76 22.02
C LYS A 5 9.69 4.08 20.55
N ASN A 6 10.76 4.19 19.78
CA ASN A 6 10.72 4.38 18.33
C ASN A 6 10.01 3.19 17.67
N GLN A 7 8.75 3.38 17.28
CA GLN A 7 7.99 2.40 16.52
C GLN A 7 8.62 2.28 15.13
N ARG A 8 9.48 1.27 14.95
CA ARG A 8 10.15 0.99 13.67
C ARG A 8 9.10 0.86 12.57
N ARG A 9 9.07 1.85 11.68
CA ARG A 9 8.21 1.88 10.49
C ARG A 9 8.47 0.61 9.68
N LYS A 10 7.51 -0.33 9.70
CA LYS A 10 7.51 -1.45 8.75
C LYS A 10 7.21 -0.87 7.36
N ILE A 11 8.27 -0.47 6.66
CA ILE A 11 8.21 0.16 5.33
C ILE A 11 7.65 -0.79 4.26
N LEU A 12 7.59 -2.11 4.52
CA LEU A 12 6.96 -3.11 3.66
C LEU A 12 5.71 -3.69 4.31
N ILE A 13 4.55 -3.15 3.93
CA ILE A 13 3.23 -3.61 4.40
C ILE A 13 2.78 -4.85 3.60
N LYS A 14 3.20 -4.98 2.33
CA LYS A 14 3.00 -6.18 1.47
C LYS A 14 4.14 -6.31 0.43
N PRO A 15 5.25 -6.99 0.75
CA PRO A 15 6.45 -6.99 -0.09
C PRO A 15 6.26 -7.61 -1.48
N ARG A 16 5.36 -8.59 -1.62
CA ARG A 16 5.13 -9.29 -2.90
C ARG A 16 4.46 -8.41 -3.96
N LEU A 17 3.46 -7.62 -3.57
CA LEU A 17 2.76 -6.71 -4.48
C LEU A 17 3.67 -5.53 -4.87
N GLN A 18 4.32 -4.92 -3.87
CA GLN A 18 5.24 -3.81 -4.10
C GLN A 18 6.39 -4.23 -5.01
N LEU A 19 7.02 -5.40 -4.76
CA LEU A 19 8.13 -5.88 -5.58
C LEU A 19 7.70 -6.20 -7.01
N LYS A 20 6.51 -6.79 -7.24
CA LYS A 20 5.99 -7.03 -8.59
C LYS A 20 5.79 -5.72 -9.37
N ILE A 21 5.17 -4.72 -8.74
CA ILE A 21 4.91 -3.42 -9.38
C ILE A 21 6.25 -2.73 -9.68
N VAL A 22 7.14 -2.63 -8.68
CA VAL A 22 8.47 -2.03 -8.85
C VAL A 22 9.27 -2.74 -9.93
N PHE A 23 9.27 -4.08 -9.95
CA PHE A 23 9.96 -4.85 -10.96
C PHE A 23 9.39 -4.60 -12.36
N MET A 24 8.06 -4.50 -12.49
CA MET A 24 7.43 -4.21 -13.78
C MET A 24 7.79 -2.81 -14.27
N PHE A 25 7.77 -1.80 -13.40
CA PHE A 25 8.24 -0.45 -13.75
C PHE A 25 9.72 -0.44 -14.12
N LEU A 26 10.57 -1.14 -13.35
CA LEU A 26 12.00 -1.23 -13.61
C LEU A 26 12.29 -1.87 -14.97
N LEU A 27 11.61 -2.99 -15.29
CA LEU A 27 11.76 -3.66 -16.58
C LEU A 27 11.44 -2.71 -17.74
N VAL A 28 10.39 -1.91 -17.59
CA VAL A 28 9.92 -0.98 -18.61
C VAL A 28 10.88 0.20 -18.76
N SER A 29 11.40 0.72 -17.64
CA SER A 29 12.46 1.72 -17.66
C SER A 29 13.72 1.21 -18.35
N VAL A 30 14.14 -0.03 -18.08
CA VAL A 30 15.30 -0.65 -18.74
C VAL A 30 15.07 -0.80 -20.24
N LEU A 31 13.89 -1.28 -20.66
CA LEU A 31 13.55 -1.41 -22.08
C LEU A 31 13.49 -0.04 -22.78
N ALA A 32 12.92 0.96 -22.11
CA ALA A 32 12.85 2.33 -22.63
C ALA A 32 14.25 2.92 -22.82
N VAL A 33 15.11 2.83 -21.81
CA VAL A 33 16.49 3.32 -21.87
C VAL A 33 17.31 2.55 -22.91
N GLY A 34 17.14 1.22 -22.99
CA GLY A 34 17.79 0.39 -24.00
C GLY A 34 17.38 0.79 -25.42
N MET A 35 16.08 0.99 -25.65
CA MET A 35 15.57 1.50 -26.94
C MET A 35 16.13 2.88 -27.26
N GLN A 36 16.15 3.80 -26.29
CA GLN A 36 16.73 5.14 -26.44
C GLN A 36 18.20 5.07 -26.83
N SER A 37 18.96 4.20 -26.16
CA SER A 37 20.39 4.01 -26.40
C SER A 37 20.67 3.54 -27.83
N ILE A 38 19.84 2.63 -28.36
CA ILE A 38 19.93 2.15 -29.75
C ILE A 38 19.62 3.27 -30.74
N LEU A 39 18.54 4.04 -30.51
CA LEU A 39 18.15 5.16 -31.38
C LEU A 39 19.22 6.25 -31.43
N ILE A 40 19.75 6.63 -30.27
CA ILE A 40 20.83 7.61 -30.15
C ILE A 40 22.08 7.08 -30.86
N SER A 41 22.46 5.81 -30.66
CA SER A 41 23.64 5.22 -31.32
C SER A 41 23.52 5.23 -32.85
N ARG A 42 22.33 4.94 -33.39
CA ARG A 42 22.08 5.06 -34.83
C ARG A 42 22.14 6.51 -35.31
N SER A 43 21.52 7.41 -34.58
CA SER A 43 21.52 8.84 -34.91
C SER A 43 22.92 9.45 -34.89
N LEU A 44 23.80 9.04 -33.96
CA LEU A 44 25.20 9.46 -33.95
C LEU A 44 25.99 8.84 -35.10
N GLY A 45 25.70 7.59 -35.48
CA GLY A 45 26.28 6.95 -36.66
C GLY A 45 25.98 7.74 -37.93
N ASP A 46 24.73 8.19 -38.10
CA ASP A 46 24.32 8.98 -39.27
C ASP A 46 24.85 10.43 -39.23
N ALA A 47 24.93 11.04 -38.04
CA ALA A 47 25.42 12.41 -37.87
C ALA A 47 26.96 12.52 -37.93
N GLY A 48 27.70 11.47 -37.56
CA GLY A 48 29.17 11.44 -37.60
C GLY A 48 29.75 11.62 -39.01
N PHE A 49 28.95 11.38 -40.05
CA PHE A 49 29.32 11.65 -41.45
C PHE A 49 28.89 13.06 -41.95
N ALA A 50 28.14 13.83 -41.16
CA ALA A 50 27.55 15.12 -41.55
C ALA A 50 28.00 16.22 -40.57
N GLN A 51 29.26 16.62 -40.65
CA GLN A 51 29.95 17.44 -39.63
C GLN A 51 29.48 18.91 -39.52
N ASP A 52 28.59 19.43 -40.37
CA ASP A 52 28.35 20.89 -40.45
C ASP A 52 26.89 21.34 -40.62
N ASP A 53 25.90 20.48 -40.38
CA ASP A 53 24.49 20.82 -40.60
C ASP A 53 23.69 20.83 -39.29
N SER A 54 23.70 22.00 -38.62
CA SER A 54 22.92 22.25 -37.40
C SER A 54 21.41 21.98 -37.58
N GLY A 55 20.86 22.17 -38.79
CA GLY A 55 19.46 21.89 -39.10
C GLY A 55 19.13 20.40 -39.06
N ARG A 56 20.04 19.55 -39.55
CA ARG A 56 19.89 18.09 -39.48
C ARG A 56 20.00 17.57 -38.05
N MET A 57 20.85 18.18 -37.22
CA MET A 57 20.95 17.79 -35.80
C MET A 57 19.63 18.02 -35.05
N PHE A 58 18.97 19.17 -35.27
CA PHE A 58 17.65 19.43 -34.69
C PHE A 58 16.56 18.48 -35.22
N SER A 59 16.60 18.11 -36.51
CA SER A 59 15.62 17.17 -37.06
C SER A 59 15.76 15.78 -36.46
N LEU A 60 16.99 15.29 -36.29
CA LEU A 60 17.29 13.99 -35.68
C LEU A 60 16.86 13.92 -34.21
N ILE A 61 17.12 14.98 -33.42
CA ILE A 61 16.66 15.04 -32.02
C ILE A 61 15.13 15.01 -31.97
N ARG A 62 14.45 15.80 -32.81
CA ARG A 62 12.99 15.84 -32.87
C ARG A 62 12.39 14.50 -33.27
N GLU A 63 12.96 13.85 -34.28
CA GLU A 63 12.51 12.53 -34.74
C GLU A 63 12.69 11.47 -33.65
N ASN A 64 13.87 11.39 -33.04
CA ASN A 64 14.12 10.49 -31.92
C ASN A 64 13.17 10.74 -30.74
N PHE A 65 12.91 12.00 -30.41
CA PHE A 65 11.97 12.36 -29.35
C PHE A 65 10.54 11.92 -29.68
N MET A 66 10.08 12.14 -30.91
CA MET A 66 8.75 11.71 -31.36
C MET A 66 8.60 10.19 -31.35
N VAL A 67 9.61 9.44 -31.83
CA VAL A 67 9.61 7.98 -31.81
C VAL A 67 9.60 7.45 -30.37
N THR A 68 10.42 8.05 -29.50
CA THR A 68 10.46 7.72 -28.06
C THR A 68 9.10 7.93 -27.42
N LEU A 69 8.50 9.11 -27.64
CA LEU A 69 7.21 9.46 -27.07
C LEU A 69 6.10 8.53 -27.58
N ALA A 70 6.08 8.28 -28.89
CA ALA A 70 5.12 7.39 -29.53
C ALA A 70 5.23 5.93 -29.03
N ALA A 71 6.42 5.48 -28.62
CA ALA A 71 6.61 4.13 -28.06
C ALA A 71 6.34 4.06 -26.55
N LEU A 72 6.84 5.03 -25.79
CA LEU A 72 6.81 5.00 -24.32
C LEU A 72 5.42 5.30 -23.76
N LEU A 73 4.68 6.23 -24.38
CA LEU A 73 3.35 6.64 -23.93
C LEU A 73 2.35 5.47 -23.97
N PRO A 74 2.15 4.72 -25.07
CA PRO A 74 1.24 3.58 -25.06
C PRO A 74 1.73 2.45 -24.16
N ALA A 75 3.05 2.22 -24.05
CA ALA A 75 3.60 1.20 -23.16
C ALA A 75 3.23 1.52 -21.70
N THR A 76 3.55 2.73 -21.23
CA THR A 76 3.26 3.16 -19.86
C THR A 76 1.76 3.14 -19.54
N ILE A 77 0.91 3.58 -20.47
CA ILE A 77 -0.56 3.47 -20.31
C ILE A 77 -1.00 2.01 -20.19
N MET A 78 -0.55 1.13 -21.09
CA MET A 78 -0.89 -0.30 -21.07
C MET A 78 -0.55 -0.95 -19.72
N ILE A 79 0.65 -0.68 -19.22
CA ILE A 79 1.15 -1.24 -17.97
C ILE A 79 0.38 -0.70 -16.77
N GLY A 80 0.13 0.61 -16.75
CA GLY A 80 -0.69 1.25 -15.73
C GLY A 80 -2.11 0.70 -15.71
N ALA A 81 -2.72 0.53 -16.89
CA ALA A 81 -4.06 -0.03 -17.04
C ALA A 81 -4.12 -1.49 -16.56
N ILE A 82 -3.21 -2.36 -17.01
CA ILE A 82 -3.15 -3.77 -16.59
C ILE A 82 -2.99 -3.87 -15.07
N THR A 83 -2.10 -3.07 -14.49
CA THR A 83 -1.86 -3.06 -13.05
C THR A 83 -3.11 -2.60 -12.28
N THR A 84 -3.78 -1.56 -12.77
CA THR A 84 -5.00 -1.02 -12.15
C THR A 84 -6.14 -2.03 -12.20
N PHE A 85 -6.42 -2.62 -13.37
CA PHE A 85 -7.51 -3.59 -13.52
C PHE A 85 -7.31 -4.84 -12.66
N ARG A 86 -6.05 -5.28 -12.47
CA ARG A 86 -5.73 -6.39 -11.59
C ARG A 86 -6.08 -6.12 -10.11
N VAL A 87 -6.07 -4.85 -9.68
CA VAL A 87 -6.37 -4.45 -8.30
C VAL A 87 -7.85 -4.11 -8.12
N VAL A 88 -8.46 -3.40 -9.08
CA VAL A 88 -9.86 -2.94 -9.01
C VAL A 88 -10.84 -4.11 -8.91
N GLY A 89 -10.62 -5.19 -9.67
CA GLY A 89 -11.50 -6.37 -9.63
C GLY A 89 -11.65 -6.96 -8.21
N PRO A 90 -10.53 -7.29 -7.53
CA PRO A 90 -10.56 -7.70 -6.13
C PRO A 90 -11.19 -6.68 -5.17
N ILE A 91 -10.93 -5.38 -5.35
CA ILE A 91 -11.51 -4.32 -4.50
C ILE A 91 -13.03 -4.33 -4.59
N PHE A 92 -13.59 -4.37 -5.80
CA PHE A 92 -15.04 -4.41 -6.01
C PHE A 92 -15.69 -5.65 -5.35
N ARG A 93 -15.01 -6.80 -5.37
CA ARG A 93 -15.48 -7.99 -4.64
C ARG A 93 -15.51 -7.77 -3.13
N PHE A 94 -14.51 -7.08 -2.57
CA PHE A 94 -14.51 -6.76 -1.14
C PHE A 94 -15.63 -5.80 -0.77
N GLU A 95 -15.88 -4.77 -1.58
CA GLU A 95 -16.99 -3.83 -1.36
C GLU A 95 -18.33 -4.59 -1.34
N ARG A 96 -18.61 -5.42 -2.34
CA ARG A 96 -19.84 -6.23 -2.39
C ARG A 96 -19.98 -7.19 -1.21
N PHE A 97 -18.88 -7.80 -0.77
CA PHE A 97 -18.87 -8.68 0.40
C PHE A 97 -19.15 -7.91 1.69
N LEU A 98 -18.55 -6.74 1.87
CA LEU A 98 -18.76 -5.89 3.04
C LEU A 98 -20.17 -5.30 3.07
N GLU A 99 -20.71 -4.87 1.94
CA GLU A 99 -22.09 -4.41 1.84
C GLU A 99 -23.10 -5.51 2.17
N ALA A 100 -22.84 -6.76 1.76
CA ALA A 100 -23.69 -7.88 2.14
C ALA A 100 -23.67 -8.10 3.66
N ILE A 101 -22.49 -8.02 4.29
CA ILE A 101 -22.36 -8.08 5.75
C ILE A 101 -23.07 -6.89 6.42
N GLU A 102 -22.95 -5.68 5.88
CA GLU A 102 -23.62 -4.47 6.39
C GLU A 102 -25.14 -4.61 6.35
N ARG A 103 -25.69 -5.21 5.27
CA ARG A 103 -27.12 -5.56 5.17
C ARG A 103 -27.53 -6.70 6.13
N GLY A 104 -26.58 -7.29 6.85
CA GLY A 104 -26.80 -8.40 7.76
C GLY A 104 -27.01 -9.74 7.05
N GLU A 105 -26.65 -9.85 5.77
CA GLU A 105 -26.62 -11.11 5.02
C GLU A 105 -25.41 -11.94 5.44
N ALA A 106 -25.47 -13.26 5.21
CA ALA A 106 -24.32 -14.16 5.37
C ALA A 106 -23.77 -14.55 3.98
N PRO A 107 -23.05 -13.64 3.27
CA PRO A 107 -22.50 -13.96 1.96
C PRO A 107 -21.47 -15.10 2.09
N PRO A 108 -21.31 -15.99 1.09
CA PRO A 108 -20.28 -17.03 1.14
C PRO A 108 -18.88 -16.42 1.29
N ASP A 109 -17.91 -17.24 1.73
CA ASP A 109 -16.54 -16.81 1.94
C ASP A 109 -15.98 -16.07 0.71
N CYS A 110 -15.32 -14.94 0.96
CA CYS A 110 -14.57 -14.24 -0.06
C CYS A 110 -13.53 -15.21 -0.65
N GLU A 111 -13.54 -15.36 -1.98
CA GLU A 111 -12.53 -16.12 -2.72
C GLU A 111 -12.00 -15.29 -3.90
N LEU A 112 -10.68 -15.25 -4.02
CA LEU A 112 -9.94 -14.58 -5.09
C LEU A 112 -9.19 -15.62 -5.93
N ARG A 113 -8.91 -15.27 -7.19
CA ARG A 113 -8.23 -16.19 -8.10
C ARG A 113 -6.81 -16.48 -7.61
N SER A 114 -6.30 -17.66 -7.92
CA SER A 114 -4.89 -18.03 -7.72
C SER A 114 -3.97 -17.02 -8.39
N GLY A 115 -3.21 -16.27 -7.59
CA GLY A 115 -2.24 -15.29 -8.07
C GLY A 115 -2.60 -13.82 -7.78
N ASP A 116 -3.80 -13.54 -7.26
CA ASP A 116 -4.14 -12.19 -6.79
C ASP A 116 -3.41 -11.86 -5.49
N ASP A 117 -2.76 -10.70 -5.44
CA ASP A 117 -1.93 -10.31 -4.30
C ASP A 117 -2.77 -9.91 -3.05
N LEU A 118 -4.10 -9.81 -3.21
CA LEU A 118 -5.05 -9.44 -2.16
C LEU A 118 -5.69 -10.64 -1.44
N GLN A 119 -5.30 -11.88 -1.76
CA GLN A 119 -5.81 -13.09 -1.11
C GLN A 119 -5.68 -13.08 0.42
N GLU A 120 -4.60 -12.49 0.96
CA GLU A 120 -4.41 -12.39 2.40
C GLU A 120 -5.47 -11.50 3.05
N LEU A 121 -5.86 -10.40 2.36
CA LEU A 121 -6.93 -9.52 2.84
C LEU A 121 -8.27 -10.26 2.87
N CYS A 122 -8.58 -11.01 1.83
CA CYS A 122 -9.77 -11.85 1.73
C CYS A 122 -9.83 -12.91 2.86
N ARG A 123 -8.70 -13.54 3.19
CA ARG A 123 -8.59 -14.45 4.35
C ARG A 123 -8.84 -13.75 5.68
N ILE A 124 -8.30 -12.54 5.88
CA ILE A 124 -8.57 -11.74 7.07
C ILE A 124 -10.06 -11.38 7.15
N LEU A 125 -10.65 -10.96 6.02
CA LEU A 125 -12.07 -10.61 5.92
C LEU A 125 -12.96 -11.77 6.33
N ASN A 126 -12.70 -12.98 5.79
CA ASN A 126 -13.45 -14.19 6.16
C ASN A 126 -13.27 -14.52 7.65
N ARG A 127 -12.05 -14.41 8.19
CA ARG A 127 -11.80 -14.69 9.61
C ARG A 127 -12.56 -13.73 10.53
N VAL A 128 -12.67 -12.46 10.15
CA VAL A 128 -13.37 -11.44 10.94
C VAL A 128 -14.88 -11.55 10.80
N SER A 129 -15.39 -11.88 9.61
CA SER A 129 -16.84 -11.96 9.37
C SER A 129 -17.45 -13.31 9.77
N ARG A 130 -16.67 -14.39 9.82
CA ARG A 130 -17.15 -15.74 10.18
C ARG A 130 -17.96 -15.79 11.48
N PRO A 131 -17.50 -15.24 12.62
CA PRO A 131 -18.29 -15.29 13.87
C PRO A 131 -19.70 -14.70 13.73
N TRP A 132 -19.82 -13.58 12.99
CA TRP A 132 -21.09 -12.88 12.77
C TRP A 132 -22.02 -13.63 11.81
N ARG A 133 -21.44 -14.40 10.89
CA ARG A 133 -22.19 -15.19 9.90
C ARG A 133 -22.66 -16.52 10.48
N THR A 134 -21.83 -17.20 11.27
CA THR A 134 -22.18 -18.47 11.90
C THR A 134 -23.23 -18.33 12.99
N SER A 135 -23.28 -17.17 13.67
CA SER A 135 -24.38 -16.88 14.62
C SER A 135 -25.74 -16.80 13.92
N LYS A 136 -25.78 -16.31 12.68
CA LYS A 136 -27.03 -16.20 11.91
C LYS A 136 -27.46 -17.49 11.22
N GLU A 137 -26.53 -18.33 10.77
CA GLU A 137 -26.86 -19.66 10.22
C GLU A 137 -27.44 -20.61 11.29
N GLY A 138 -27.23 -20.33 12.59
CA GLY A 138 -27.89 -21.01 13.70
C GLY A 138 -29.24 -20.41 14.13
N GLU A 139 -29.63 -19.25 13.60
CA GLU A 139 -30.82 -18.47 14.00
C GLU A 139 -31.89 -18.41 12.90
N GLU A 140 -32.35 -19.56 12.39
CA GLU A 140 -33.75 -19.68 11.93
C GLU A 140 -34.76 -19.67 13.11
N GLY A 141 -34.34 -19.20 14.28
CA GLY A 141 -35.18 -19.01 15.45
C GLY A 141 -34.66 -17.93 16.38
N GLY A 142 -35.13 -16.70 16.19
CA GLY A 142 -35.15 -15.68 17.24
C GLY A 142 -33.99 -14.70 17.22
N VAL A 143 -34.28 -13.48 16.76
CA VAL A 143 -33.44 -12.29 16.82
C VAL A 143 -32.98 -12.02 18.26
N HIS A 144 -31.66 -12.11 18.52
CA HIS A 144 -31.05 -11.42 19.66
C HIS A 144 -30.05 -10.38 19.15
N VAL A 145 -30.50 -9.12 19.09
CA VAL A 145 -29.63 -7.97 18.86
C VAL A 145 -28.69 -7.85 20.05
N VAL A 146 -27.42 -8.25 19.88
CA VAL A 146 -26.37 -7.93 20.85
C VAL A 146 -26.03 -6.45 20.69
N ARG A 147 -26.60 -5.66 21.59
CA ARG A 147 -26.26 -4.26 21.82
C ARG A 147 -24.81 -4.21 22.30
N ILE A 148 -23.91 -3.69 21.48
CA ILE A 148 -22.56 -3.33 21.94
C ILE A 148 -22.74 -2.03 22.74
N GLU A 149 -22.97 -2.16 24.05
CA GLU A 149 -22.67 -1.09 24.99
C GLU A 149 -21.15 -0.94 25.01
N THR A 150 -20.65 0.08 24.32
CA THR A 150 -19.31 0.58 24.56
C THR A 150 -19.34 1.34 25.89
N ASP A 151 -18.98 0.65 26.96
CA ASP A 151 -18.59 1.28 28.23
C ASP A 151 -17.27 2.04 28.01
N VAL A 152 -17.41 3.32 27.65
CA VAL A 152 -16.30 4.29 27.56
C VAL A 152 -16.03 4.93 28.94
N GLU A 153 -16.78 4.58 29.98
CA GLU A 153 -16.77 5.30 31.26
C GLU A 153 -15.80 4.74 32.33
N GLU A 154 -15.24 3.53 32.16
CA GLU A 154 -14.38 2.89 33.19
C GLU A 154 -12.87 3.14 33.02
N ALA A 155 -12.45 3.93 32.03
CA ALA A 155 -11.03 4.29 31.85
C ALA A 155 -10.65 5.67 32.41
N ALA A 156 -11.61 6.45 32.92
CA ALA A 156 -11.39 7.83 33.37
C ALA A 156 -11.22 8.00 34.89
N SER A 157 -11.32 6.93 35.70
CA SER A 157 -11.27 7.03 37.17
C SER A 157 -9.94 6.64 37.83
N LEU A 158 -8.89 6.28 37.07
CA LEU A 158 -7.54 6.08 37.61
C LEU A 158 -6.61 7.26 37.26
N THR A 159 -6.91 8.42 37.83
CA THR A 159 -5.87 9.40 38.15
C THR A 159 -5.41 9.15 39.59
N PRO A 160 -4.15 8.78 39.85
CA PRO A 160 -3.62 8.83 41.21
C PRO A 160 -3.45 10.28 41.62
N ASP A 161 -4.26 10.68 42.61
CA ASP A 161 -4.18 11.93 43.35
C ASP A 161 -2.83 12.05 44.07
N VAL A 162 -2.29 13.26 44.06
CA VAL A 162 -1.01 13.63 44.66
C VAL A 162 -1.32 14.13 46.07
N SER A 163 -1.30 13.24 47.04
CA SER A 163 -1.21 13.60 48.47
C SER A 163 -0.57 12.44 49.21
N ASP A 164 0.31 12.76 50.17
CA ASP A 164 0.88 11.85 51.17
C ASP A 164 2.20 11.16 50.77
N ALA A 165 3.25 11.96 50.59
CA ALA A 165 4.61 11.58 50.98
C ALA A 165 5.47 12.81 51.30
N GLU A 166 4.93 13.69 52.13
CA GLU A 166 5.73 14.63 52.93
C GLU A 166 6.05 13.93 54.26
N GLU A 167 7.21 13.28 54.36
CA GLU A 167 7.98 13.24 55.61
C GLU A 167 9.37 12.63 55.41
N ALA A 168 10.34 13.18 56.17
CA ALA A 168 11.71 12.71 56.40
C ALA A 168 12.84 13.29 55.53
N SER A 169 13.10 14.58 55.75
CA SER A 169 14.48 15.08 55.95
C SER A 169 15.00 14.53 57.30
N PRO A 170 16.29 14.11 57.43
CA PRO A 170 17.26 15.10 57.88
C PRO A 170 18.71 14.91 57.38
N ARG A 171 19.35 16.06 57.11
CA ARG A 171 20.69 16.46 57.55
C ARG A 171 21.96 15.82 56.93
N SER A 172 22.68 16.70 56.23
CA SER A 172 24.09 17.08 56.43
C SER A 172 25.15 15.98 56.53
N SER A 173 26.09 15.98 55.57
CA SER A 173 27.55 15.95 55.78
C SER A 173 28.19 16.16 54.40
N LEU A 174 28.88 17.29 54.19
CA LEU A 174 30.36 17.39 54.19
C LEU A 174 30.98 16.68 52.98
N GLU A 175 31.46 17.44 52.00
CA GLU A 175 32.85 17.93 51.92
C GLU A 175 33.83 16.86 51.40
N GLN A 176 34.57 17.25 50.35
CA GLN A 176 35.86 16.73 49.90
C GLN A 176 35.90 15.43 49.06
N GLY A 177 36.65 15.53 47.95
CA GLY A 177 37.06 14.45 47.05
C GLY A 177 37.34 14.94 45.65
#